data_AF-A0A349N3Y4-F1
#
_entry.id   AF-A0A349N3Y4-F1
#
_cell.length_a   1.000
_cell.length_b   1.000
_cell.length_c   1.000
_cell.angle_alpha   90.00
_cell.angle_beta   90.00
_cell.angle_gamma   90.00
#
_symmetry.space_group_name_H-M   'P 1'
#
loop_
_entity.id
_entity.type
_entity.pdbx_description
1 polymer ?
#
loop_
_entity_poly.entity_id
_entity_poly.type
_entity_poly.pdbx_seq_one_letter_code
_entity_poly.pdbx_strand_id
1 'polypeptide(L)'
;MAGLLQTIRYSLFLRLLAIFSVTVLMFFIIISVSIQTVTRDSGAIEAIPDFFARNVESIIEDIGTPPNLSNAMRLAAELDWSINIRNPIMRWSSDGDNRLNLDDSTFVRTLTDDAEIRSSDNEDMIVVRRDGYDFYLYQRSLDDSAANLAVLYIGLALAGFVLFVNYFMVNRLLDPVRM
;
A
#
# COMPACT_ATOMS: atom_id res chain seq x y z
N MET A 1 36.37 -15.72 27.58
CA MET A 1 35.63 -14.97 26.54
C MET A 1 36.51 -14.04 25.69
N ALA A 2 37.84 -14.20 25.63
CA ALA A 2 38.72 -13.39 24.78
C ALA A 2 39.25 -14.12 23.52
N GLY A 3 39.15 -15.46 23.46
CA GLY A 3 39.71 -16.26 22.36
C GLY A 3 38.91 -16.25 21.05
N LEU A 4 37.57 -16.12 21.12
CA LEU A 4 36.72 -16.12 19.91
C LEU A 4 36.93 -14.88 19.04
N LEU A 5 37.21 -13.72 19.65
CA LEU A 5 37.50 -12.47 18.95
C LEU A 5 38.87 -12.49 18.23
N GLN A 6 39.80 -13.33 18.67
CA GLN A 6 41.14 -13.44 18.07
C GLN A 6 41.18 -14.39 16.87
N THR A 7 40.37 -15.45 16.85
CA THR A 7 40.30 -16.41 15.73
C THR A 7 39.72 -15.78 14.45
N ILE A 8 38.77 -14.84 14.60
CA ILE A 8 38.24 -14.02 13.50
C ILE A 8 39.35 -13.22 12.79
N ARG A 9 40.44 -12.92 13.50
CA ARG A 9 41.51 -12.05 12.99
C ARG A 9 42.56 -12.79 12.16
N TYR A 10 42.66 -14.13 12.29
CA TYR A 10 43.69 -14.96 11.63
C TYR A 10 43.21 -15.68 10.37
N SER A 11 41.91 -15.95 10.22
CA SER A 11 41.38 -16.68 9.07
C SER A 11 40.73 -15.73 8.06
N LEU A 12 41.35 -15.64 6.89
CA LEU A 12 40.88 -14.95 5.70
C LEU A 12 39.43 -15.37 5.34
N PHE A 13 39.14 -16.67 5.50
CA PHE A 13 37.81 -17.25 5.31
C PHE A 13 36.78 -16.71 6.30
N LEU A 14 37.13 -16.58 7.59
CA LEU A 14 36.18 -16.20 8.63
C LEU A 14 35.86 -14.70 8.58
N ARG A 15 36.80 -13.87 8.14
CA ARG A 15 36.53 -12.47 7.76
C ARG A 15 35.61 -12.37 6.55
N LEU A 16 35.87 -13.12 5.50
CA LEU A 16 35.03 -13.13 4.30
C LEU A 16 33.61 -13.61 4.62
N LEU A 17 33.48 -14.65 5.44
CA LEU A 17 32.22 -15.18 5.94
C LEU A 17 31.45 -14.12 6.74
N ALA A 18 32.11 -13.39 7.65
CA ALA A 18 31.47 -12.34 8.44
C ALA A 18 30.95 -11.20 7.55
N ILE A 19 31.73 -10.74 6.58
CA ILE A 19 31.32 -9.71 5.60
C ILE A 19 30.11 -10.22 4.81
N PHE A 20 30.19 -11.45 4.30
CA PHE A 20 29.12 -12.05 3.51
C PHE A 20 27.81 -12.18 4.31
N SER A 21 27.88 -12.66 5.55
CA SER A 21 26.71 -12.77 6.43
C SER A 21 26.07 -11.42 6.72
N VAL A 22 26.87 -10.37 6.96
CA VAL A 22 26.34 -9.00 7.17
C VAL A 22 25.66 -8.49 5.89
N THR A 23 26.27 -8.69 4.73
CA THR A 23 25.65 -8.27 3.45
C THR A 23 24.33 -8.99 3.19
N VAL A 24 24.25 -10.29 3.44
CA VAL A 24 23.01 -11.07 3.25
C VAL A 24 21.92 -10.59 4.20
N LEU A 25 22.23 -10.35 5.48
CA LEU A 25 21.27 -9.84 6.45
C LEU A 25 20.73 -8.47 6.04
N MET A 26 21.61 -7.60 5.54
CA MET A 26 21.24 -6.25 5.12
C MET A 26 20.37 -6.26 3.86
N PHE A 27 20.71 -7.09 2.87
CA PHE A 27 19.85 -7.33 1.71
C PHE A 27 18.50 -7.92 2.11
N PHE A 28 18.47 -8.86 3.05
CA PHE A 28 17.23 -9.42 3.56
C PHE A 28 16.33 -8.34 4.18
N ILE A 29 16.89 -7.43 4.98
CA ILE A 29 16.13 -6.32 5.56
C ILE A 29 15.61 -5.39 4.46
N ILE A 30 16.45 -4.99 3.50
CA ILE A 30 16.04 -4.11 2.39
C ILE A 30 14.91 -4.75 1.58
N ILE A 31 15.07 -6.02 1.19
CA ILE A 31 14.05 -6.75 0.44
C ILE A 31 12.78 -6.89 1.28
N SER A 32 12.89 -7.21 2.57
CA SER A 32 11.72 -7.35 3.44
C SER A 32 10.94 -6.04 3.59
N VAL A 33 11.64 -4.91 3.75
CA VAL A 33 11.01 -3.57 3.81
C VAL A 33 10.44 -3.18 2.44
N SER A 34 11.15 -3.50 1.36
CA SER A 34 10.68 -3.25 -0.01
C SER A 34 9.44 -4.07 -0.36
N ILE A 35 9.36 -5.33 0.06
CA ILE A 35 8.16 -6.16 -0.10
C ILE A 35 7.06 -5.62 0.80
N GLN A 36 7.32 -5.26 2.05
CA GLN A 36 6.28 -4.72 2.93
C GLN A 36 5.65 -3.42 2.40
N THR A 37 6.45 -2.57 1.74
CA THR A 37 5.97 -1.34 1.10
C THR A 37 5.25 -1.64 -0.21
N VAL A 38 5.81 -2.50 -1.06
CA VAL A 38 5.15 -2.91 -2.31
C VAL A 38 3.90 -3.74 -2.06
N THR A 39 3.78 -4.51 -0.97
CA THR A 39 2.55 -5.24 -0.61
C THR A 39 1.48 -4.29 -0.03
N ARG A 40 1.86 -3.12 0.48
CA ARG A 40 0.91 -2.04 0.77
C ARG A 40 0.45 -1.34 -0.52
N ASP A 41 1.35 -1.21 -1.50
CA ASP A 41 1.10 -0.53 -2.79
C ASP A 41 0.42 -1.44 -3.82
N SER A 42 0.67 -2.75 -3.72
CA SER A 42 -0.07 -3.82 -4.37
C SER A 42 -1.30 -4.08 -3.53
N GLY A 43 -2.12 -3.02 -3.38
CA GLY A 43 -3.54 -3.20 -3.33
C GLY A 43 -3.95 -3.98 -4.58
N ALA A 44 -3.87 -5.31 -4.51
CA ALA A 44 -5.09 -6.03 -4.76
C ALA A 44 -6.07 -5.42 -3.76
N ILE A 45 -6.72 -4.33 -4.20
CA ILE A 45 -7.66 -3.52 -3.45
C ILE A 45 -8.52 -4.52 -2.74
N GLU A 46 -8.31 -4.59 -1.42
CA GLU A 46 -8.80 -5.65 -0.58
C GLU A 46 -10.28 -5.75 -0.91
N ALA A 47 -10.67 -6.88 -1.54
CA ALA A 47 -12.01 -7.10 -2.02
C ALA A 47 -12.96 -6.57 -0.95
N ILE A 48 -13.78 -5.58 -1.32
CA ILE A 48 -14.69 -4.82 -0.44
C ILE A 48 -14.99 -5.65 0.80
N PRO A 49 -14.50 -5.25 2.01
CA PRO A 49 -14.53 -6.13 3.15
C PRO A 49 -15.95 -6.64 3.35
N ASP A 50 -16.07 -7.94 3.57
CA ASP A 50 -17.34 -8.66 3.55
C ASP A 50 -18.37 -8.08 4.56
N PHE A 51 -17.90 -7.33 5.56
CA PHE A 51 -18.72 -6.50 6.43
C PHE A 51 -19.46 -5.37 5.70
N PHE A 52 -18.80 -4.60 4.85
CA PHE A 52 -19.42 -3.52 4.08
C PHE A 52 -20.40 -4.08 3.04
N ALA A 53 -20.02 -5.17 2.37
CA ALA A 53 -20.88 -5.87 1.43
C ALA A 53 -22.20 -6.32 2.08
N ARG A 54 -22.15 -6.80 3.34
CA ARG A 54 -23.33 -7.25 4.08
C ARG A 54 -24.14 -6.14 4.75
N ASN A 55 -23.51 -5.02 5.12
CA ASN A 55 -24.14 -3.95 5.89
C ASN A 55 -24.32 -2.64 5.08
N VAL A 56 -24.12 -2.68 3.75
CA VAL A 56 -24.26 -1.52 2.87
C VAL A 56 -25.62 -0.82 3.06
N GLU A 57 -26.67 -1.60 3.30
CA GLU A 57 -28.02 -1.11 3.57
C GLU A 57 -28.07 -0.16 4.77
N SER A 58 -27.48 -0.58 5.89
CA SER A 58 -27.40 0.22 7.12
C SER A 58 -26.54 1.47 6.93
N ILE A 59 -25.46 1.38 6.15
CA ILE A 59 -24.58 2.52 5.88
C ILE A 59 -25.32 3.59 5.08
N ILE A 60 -26.09 3.19 4.07
CA ILE A 60 -26.90 4.13 3.27
C ILE A 60 -28.08 4.67 4.09
N GLU A 61 -28.70 3.86 4.95
CA GLU A 61 -29.75 4.31 5.87
C GLU A 61 -29.24 5.43 6.81
N ASP A 62 -28.01 5.32 7.32
CA ASP A 62 -27.40 6.35 8.18
C ASP A 62 -27.10 7.68 7.45
N ILE A 63 -26.85 7.63 6.14
CA ILE A 63 -26.74 8.83 5.28
C ILE A 63 -28.12 9.46 5.08
N GLY A 64 -29.16 8.63 4.96
CA GLY A 64 -30.55 9.00 4.78
C GLY A 64 -30.95 9.28 3.33
N THR A 65 -32.25 9.22 3.06
CA THR A 65 -32.85 9.64 1.77
C THR A 65 -33.96 10.68 2.03
N PRO A 66 -33.81 11.95 1.60
CA PRO A 66 -32.70 12.53 0.84
C PRO A 66 -31.38 12.61 1.64
N PRO A 67 -30.22 12.57 0.95
CA PRO A 67 -28.90 12.42 1.58
C PRO A 67 -28.51 13.60 2.47
N ASN A 68 -28.09 13.30 3.70
CA ASN A 68 -27.49 14.28 4.61
C ASN A 68 -25.97 14.31 4.42
N LEU A 69 -25.47 15.33 3.72
CA LEU A 69 -24.04 15.49 3.41
C LEU A 69 -23.15 15.56 4.67
N SER A 70 -23.67 16.07 5.79
CA SER A 70 -22.91 16.13 7.05
C SER A 70 -22.74 14.75 7.68
N ASN A 71 -23.76 13.90 7.59
CA ASN A 71 -23.67 12.51 8.03
C ASN A 71 -22.75 11.71 7.10
N ALA A 72 -22.88 11.89 5.78
CA ALA A 72 -22.00 11.24 4.81
C ALA A 72 -20.53 11.63 5.03
N MET A 73 -20.24 12.90 5.30
CA MET A 73 -18.88 13.35 5.63
C MET A 73 -18.32 12.68 6.90
N ARG A 74 -19.16 12.57 7.94
CA ARG A 74 -18.78 11.91 9.19
C ARG A 74 -18.49 10.42 8.98
N LEU A 75 -19.39 9.72 8.28
CA LEU A 75 -19.24 8.29 7.95
C LEU A 75 -17.99 8.03 7.10
N ALA A 76 -17.75 8.85 6.08
CA ALA A 76 -16.55 8.76 5.25
C ALA A 76 -15.27 8.86 6.10
N ALA A 77 -15.24 9.79 7.06
CA ALA A 77 -14.09 9.97 7.95
C ALA A 77 -13.91 8.84 8.97
N GLU A 78 -15.01 8.26 9.48
CA GLU A 78 -14.96 7.17 10.47
C GLU A 78 -14.54 5.84 9.83
N LEU A 79 -14.99 5.59 8.60
CA LEU A 79 -14.73 4.36 7.86
C LEU A 79 -13.41 4.41 7.06
N ASP A 80 -12.83 5.60 6.90
CA ASP A 80 -11.71 5.92 6.00
C ASP A 80 -12.00 5.59 4.53
N TRP A 81 -13.23 5.88 4.10
CA TRP A 81 -13.75 5.60 2.77
C TRP A 81 -14.14 6.89 2.07
N SER A 82 -14.08 6.86 0.74
CA SER A 82 -14.67 7.91 -0.07
C SER A 82 -16.13 7.58 -0.39
N ILE A 83 -16.99 8.59 -0.24
CA ILE A 83 -18.42 8.52 -0.55
C ILE A 83 -18.71 9.58 -1.61
N ASN A 84 -19.08 9.14 -2.80
CA ASN A 84 -19.58 9.98 -3.88
C ASN A 84 -21.10 9.85 -3.97
N ILE A 85 -21.81 10.97 -4.01
CA ILE A 85 -23.26 11.02 -4.15
C ILE A 85 -23.58 11.75 -5.44
N ARG A 86 -24.26 11.07 -6.35
CA ARG A 86 -24.66 11.61 -7.65
C ARG A 86 -26.17 11.55 -7.83
N ASN A 87 -26.70 12.58 -8.45
CA ASN A 87 -28.07 12.71 -8.94
C ASN A 87 -28.00 13.64 -10.17
N PRO A 88 -28.92 13.55 -11.14
CA PRO A 88 -29.06 14.52 -12.24
C PRO A 88 -28.81 16.00 -11.88
N ILE A 89 -29.14 16.45 -10.67
CA ILE A 89 -28.97 17.85 -10.23
C ILE A 89 -27.84 18.07 -9.20
N MET A 90 -27.18 17.03 -8.71
CA MET A 90 -26.20 17.14 -7.62
C MET A 90 -25.05 16.14 -7.78
N ARG A 91 -23.81 16.61 -7.61
CA ARG A 91 -22.61 15.79 -7.53
C ARG A 91 -21.80 16.22 -6.32
N TRP A 92 -21.57 15.31 -5.39
CA TRP A 92 -20.84 15.57 -4.16
C TRP A 92 -19.89 14.42 -3.86
N SER A 93 -18.71 14.72 -3.32
CA SER A 93 -17.73 13.73 -2.85
C SER A 93 -17.20 14.14 -1.48
N SER A 94 -16.97 13.18 -0.59
CA SER A 94 -16.43 13.44 0.75
C SER A 94 -14.97 13.86 0.76
N ASP A 95 -14.16 13.35 -0.17
CA ASP A 95 -12.74 13.65 -0.31
C ASP A 95 -12.44 14.79 -1.31
N GLY A 96 -13.44 15.19 -2.12
CA GLY A 96 -13.28 16.12 -3.23
C GLY A 96 -12.47 15.57 -4.40
N ASP A 97 -12.01 14.32 -4.30
CA ASP A 97 -11.16 13.65 -5.27
C ASP A 97 -11.99 12.62 -6.05
N ASN A 98 -12.12 12.83 -7.36
CA ASN A 98 -12.83 11.92 -8.26
C ASN A 98 -11.82 11.06 -9.03
N ARG A 99 -10.91 10.42 -8.28
CA ARG A 99 -9.86 9.56 -8.83
C ARG A 99 -10.42 8.45 -9.72
N LEU A 100 -11.52 7.83 -9.30
CA LEU A 100 -12.15 6.76 -10.05
C LEU A 100 -13.11 7.31 -11.12
N ASN A 101 -13.03 6.75 -12.32
CA ASN A 101 -14.00 7.03 -13.36
C ASN A 101 -15.29 6.24 -13.13
N LEU A 102 -16.18 6.83 -12.33
CA LEU A 102 -17.46 6.20 -11.96
C LEU A 102 -18.37 5.89 -13.17
N ASP A 103 -18.21 6.63 -14.27
CA ASP A 103 -19.01 6.48 -15.48
C ASP A 103 -18.53 5.30 -16.35
N ASP A 104 -17.23 4.95 -16.27
CA ASP A 104 -16.60 3.83 -16.97
C ASP A 104 -16.31 2.68 -16.00
N SER A 105 -17.37 2.18 -15.37
CA SER A 105 -17.30 1.08 -14.39
C SER A 105 -17.93 -0.19 -14.94
N THR A 106 -17.27 -1.32 -14.72
CA THR A 106 -17.71 -2.65 -15.17
C THR A 106 -18.47 -3.35 -14.05
N PHE A 107 -19.57 -4.02 -14.38
CA PHE A 107 -20.34 -4.79 -13.38
C PHE A 107 -19.56 -6.04 -12.95
N VAL A 108 -19.48 -6.29 -11.64
CA VAL A 108 -18.84 -7.48 -11.06
C VAL A 108 -19.88 -8.45 -10.50
N ARG A 109 -20.67 -8.00 -9.51
CA ARG A 109 -21.70 -8.81 -8.85
C ARG A 109 -22.76 -7.95 -8.15
N THR A 110 -23.95 -8.50 -7.96
CA THR A 110 -25.01 -7.90 -7.14
C THR A 110 -24.77 -8.22 -5.65
N LEU A 111 -25.02 -7.25 -4.77
CA LEU A 111 -25.00 -7.43 -3.30
C LEU A 111 -26.42 -7.54 -2.74
N THR A 112 -27.26 -6.55 -3.05
CA THR A 112 -28.67 -6.47 -2.67
C THR A 112 -29.48 -5.97 -3.87
N ASP A 113 -30.80 -5.85 -3.74
CA ASP A 113 -31.65 -5.35 -4.83
C ASP A 113 -31.28 -3.92 -5.28
N ASP A 114 -30.79 -3.10 -4.34
CA ASP A 114 -30.40 -1.72 -4.58
C ASP A 114 -28.88 -1.51 -4.69
N ALA A 115 -28.07 -2.54 -4.37
CA ALA A 115 -26.61 -2.43 -4.28
C ALA A 115 -25.88 -3.44 -5.16
N GLU A 116 -24.88 -2.96 -5.89
CA GLU A 116 -24.01 -3.76 -6.75
C GLU A 116 -22.54 -3.40 -6.55
N ILE A 117 -21.65 -4.32 -6.88
CA ILE A 117 -20.22 -4.07 -6.98
C ILE A 117 -19.87 -3.87 -8.44
N ARG A 118 -19.15 -2.77 -8.68
CA ARG A 118 -18.56 -2.46 -9.97
C ARG A 118 -17.06 -2.27 -9.82
N SER A 119 -16.32 -2.42 -10.90
CA SER A 119 -14.87 -2.23 -10.92
C SER A 119 -14.49 -1.17 -11.95
N SER A 120 -13.63 -0.23 -11.58
CA SER A 120 -13.07 0.81 -12.45
C SER A 120 -11.58 0.96 -12.12
N ASP A 121 -10.73 1.04 -13.14
CA ASP A 121 -9.27 1.11 -12.99
C ASP A 121 -8.67 0.04 -12.06
N ASN A 122 -9.23 -1.18 -12.12
CA ASN A 122 -8.85 -2.32 -11.30
C ASN A 122 -9.17 -2.16 -9.80
N GLU A 123 -10.07 -1.23 -9.47
CA GLU A 123 -10.58 -0.97 -8.13
C GLU A 123 -12.07 -1.30 -8.02
N ASP A 124 -12.43 -2.03 -6.97
CA ASP A 124 -13.83 -2.33 -6.68
C ASP A 124 -14.49 -1.17 -5.92
N MET A 125 -15.72 -0.85 -6.33
CA MET A 125 -16.59 0.13 -5.69
C MET A 125 -17.97 -0.49 -5.43
N ILE A 126 -18.60 -0.08 -4.34
CA ILE A 126 -20.01 -0.37 -4.10
C ILE A 126 -20.84 0.75 -4.70
N VAL A 127 -21.81 0.40 -5.54
CA VAL A 127 -22.78 1.32 -6.11
C VAL A 127 -24.14 1.00 -5.52
N VAL A 128 -24.77 1.97 -4.87
CA VAL A 128 -26.14 1.84 -4.33
C VAL A 128 -27.04 2.84 -5.02
N ARG A 129 -28.15 2.38 -5.58
CA ARG A 129 -29.14 3.23 -6.25
C ARG A 129 -30.41 3.25 -5.42
N ARG A 130 -30.72 4.41 -4.83
CA ARG A 130 -31.92 4.56 -3.99
C ARG A 130 -32.56 5.93 -4.18
N ASP A 131 -33.88 5.93 -4.35
CA ASP A 131 -34.69 7.16 -4.41
C ASP A 131 -34.18 8.21 -5.42
N GLY A 132 -33.57 7.76 -6.53
CA GLY A 132 -32.99 8.61 -7.57
C GLY A 132 -31.61 9.19 -7.26
N TYR A 133 -30.94 8.69 -6.22
CA TYR A 133 -29.55 8.98 -5.88
C TYR A 133 -28.68 7.74 -6.08
N ASP A 134 -27.52 7.96 -6.70
CA ASP A 134 -26.47 6.95 -6.87
C ASP A 134 -25.36 7.25 -5.87
N PHE A 135 -25.13 6.32 -4.94
CA PHE A 135 -24.07 6.37 -3.95
C PHE A 135 -22.93 5.46 -4.40
N TYR A 136 -21.72 6.00 -4.46
CA TYR A 136 -20.51 5.25 -4.78
C TYR A 136 -19.62 5.25 -3.55
N LEU A 137 -19.25 4.05 -3.08
CA LEU A 137 -18.36 3.88 -1.94
C LEU A 137 -17.12 3.11 -2.39
N TYR A 138 -15.96 3.68 -2.13
CA TYR A 138 -14.66 3.08 -2.43
C TYR A 138 -13.65 3.44 -1.35
N GLN A 139 -12.60 2.63 -1.21
CA GLN A 139 -11.56 2.88 -0.22
C GLN A 139 -10.85 4.21 -0.53
N ARG A 140 -10.61 5.00 0.51
CA ARG A 140 -9.85 6.24 0.37
C ARG A 140 -8.42 5.89 0.00
N SER A 141 -7.92 6.44 -1.11
CA SER A 141 -6.50 6.31 -1.44
C SER A 141 -5.69 7.15 -0.45
N LEU A 142 -4.87 6.48 0.35
CA LEU A 142 -3.72 7.14 0.96
C LEU A 142 -2.74 7.41 -0.18
N ASP A 143 -2.46 8.68 -0.47
CA ASP A 143 -1.47 9.09 -1.48
C ASP A 143 -0.06 8.69 -0.99
N ASP A 144 0.23 7.37 -1.05
CA ASP A 144 1.45 6.73 -0.56
C ASP A 144 2.57 6.75 -1.63
N SER A 145 2.27 7.27 -2.83
CA SER A 145 3.20 7.26 -3.98
C SER A 145 4.50 8.03 -3.69
N ALA A 146 4.42 9.18 -3.01
CA ALA A 146 5.61 9.97 -2.66
C ALA A 146 6.46 9.30 -1.55
N ALA A 147 5.81 8.65 -0.58
CA ALA A 147 6.49 7.90 0.48
C ALA A 147 7.19 6.65 -0.09
N ASN A 148 6.55 5.95 -1.03
CA ASN A 148 7.09 4.77 -1.68
C ASN A 148 8.34 5.08 -2.53
N LEU A 149 8.35 6.19 -3.26
CA LEU A 149 9.54 6.65 -4.00
C LEU A 149 10.71 6.95 -3.05
N ALA A 150 10.46 7.63 -1.93
CA ALA A 150 11.48 7.93 -0.95
C ALA A 150 12.09 6.65 -0.33
N VAL A 151 11.24 5.68 0.04
CA VAL A 151 11.69 4.39 0.59
C VAL A 151 12.52 3.61 -0.44
N LEU A 152 12.10 3.59 -1.71
CA LEU A 152 12.86 2.94 -2.79
C LEU A 152 14.25 3.54 -2.97
N TYR A 153 14.35 4.88 -3.05
CA TYR A 153 15.65 5.56 -3.19
C TYR A 153 16.56 5.35 -1.97
N ILE A 154 15.99 5.36 -0.76
CA ILE A 154 16.73 5.06 0.48
C ILE A 154 17.25 3.61 0.45
N GLY A 155 16.41 2.65 0.05
CA GLY A 155 16.80 1.25 -0.09
C GLY A 155 17.91 1.05 -1.12
N LEU A 156 17.81 1.71 -2.26
CA LEU A 156 18.82 1.65 -3.33
C LEU A 156 20.15 2.28 -2.89
N ALA A 157 20.11 3.44 -2.21
CA ALA A 157 21.29 4.09 -1.67
C ALA A 157 21.99 3.22 -0.61
N LEU A 158 21.22 2.58 0.28
CA LEU A 158 21.73 1.62 1.25
C LEU A 158 22.39 0.42 0.57
N ALA A 159 21.76 -0.17 -0.44
CA ALA A 159 22.33 -1.28 -1.20
C ALA A 159 23.66 -0.87 -1.87
N GLY A 160 23.70 0.31 -2.50
CA GLY A 160 24.93 0.87 -3.09
C GLY A 160 26.03 1.08 -2.05
N PHE A 161 25.70 1.61 -0.88
CA PHE A 161 26.64 1.80 0.22
C PHE A 161 27.21 0.47 0.72
N VAL A 162 26.37 -0.55 0.87
CA VAL A 162 26.80 -1.91 1.27
C VAL A 162 27.77 -2.50 0.26
N LEU A 163 27.45 -2.41 -1.03
CA LEU A 163 28.34 -2.89 -2.10
C LEU A 163 29.65 -2.12 -2.11
N PHE A 164 29.61 -0.81 -1.90
CA PHE A 164 30.81 0.02 -1.81
C PHE A 164 31.72 -0.40 -0.63
N VAL A 165 31.13 -0.61 0.55
CA VAL A 165 31.88 -1.09 1.74
C VAL A 165 32.45 -2.49 1.49
N ASN A 166 31.67 -3.37 0.86
CA ASN A 166 32.10 -4.72 0.51
C ASN A 166 33.29 -4.69 -0.46
N TYR A 167 33.17 -3.92 -1.54
CA TYR A 167 34.25 -3.71 -2.51
C TYR A 167 35.51 -3.14 -1.84
N PHE A 168 35.36 -2.12 -1.00
CA PHE A 168 36.48 -1.51 -0.30
C PHE A 168 37.18 -2.48 0.65
N MET A 169 36.42 -3.27 1.42
CA MET A 169 37.00 -4.30 2.30
C MET A 169 37.72 -5.39 1.51
N VAL A 170 37.14 -5.90 0.42
CA VAL A 170 37.75 -6.93 -0.42
C VAL A 170 39.01 -6.38 -1.11
N ASN A 171 38.94 -5.17 -1.67
CA ASN A 171 40.07 -4.53 -2.35
C ASN A 171 41.24 -4.30 -1.39
N ARG A 172 40.98 -3.78 -0.18
CA ARG A 172 42.00 -3.61 0.87
C ARG A 172 42.57 -4.95 1.38
N LEU A 173 41.83 -6.05 1.21
CA LEU A 173 42.24 -7.37 1.66
C LEU A 173 43.08 -8.13 0.62
N LEU A 174 42.92 -7.79 -0.67
CA LEU A 174 43.72 -8.31 -1.78
C LEU A 174 45.00 -7.49 -2.05
N ASP A 175 45.10 -6.26 -1.53
CA ASP A 175 46.30 -5.42 -1.64
C ASP A 175 47.61 -6.11 -1.22
N PRO A 176 47.70 -6.89 -0.12
CA PRO A 176 48.95 -7.56 0.24
C PRO A 176 49.28 -8.80 -0.61
N VAL A 177 48.40 -9.24 -1.51
CA VAL A 177 48.60 -10.41 -2.41
C VAL A 177 48.94 -9.97 -3.84
N ARG A 178 48.90 -8.67 -4.15
CA ARG A 178 49.22 -8.10 -5.47
C ARG A 178 50.72 -7.76 -5.67
N MET A 179 51.61 -8.28 -4.81
CA MET A 179 53.07 -8.23 -5.02
C MET A 179 53.61 -9.57 -5.51
#